data_AF-A0A1G8E5H2-F1
#
_entry.id   AF-A0A1G8E5H2-F1
#
_cell.length_a   1.000
_cell.length_b   1.000
_cell.length_c   1.000
_cell.angle_alpha   90.00
_cell.angle_beta   90.00
_cell.angle_gamma   90.00
#
_symmetry.space_group_name_H-M   'P 1'
#
loop_
_entity.id
_entity.type
_entity.pdbx_description
1 polymer ?
#
loop_
_entity_poly.entity_id
_entity_poly.type
_entity_poly.pdbx_seq_one_letter_code
_entity_poly.pdbx_strand_id
1 'polypeptide(L)'
;MKHWIIVVSKDHIGRGISGGFIQANHGKLAPLKRMEVGDWVAVYSPKQKMNGNEPLQAFTAIGQVRDEDIYQKQMAIDFIPYRRNVNYYECAEVPIAPMIEKLDFITNKKAWGYNFRFGFFEVPGADFKKIKEQMITAKQPLLNKATLWKN
;
A
#
# COMPACT_ATOMS: atom_id res chain seq x y z
N MET A 1 -11.06 4.35 11.76
CA MET A 1 -10.22 3.39 11.02
C MET A 1 -10.73 3.26 9.60
N LYS A 2 -9.95 3.78 8.65
CA LYS A 2 -10.17 3.73 7.22
C LYS A 2 -9.27 2.67 6.57
N HIS A 3 -9.55 2.38 5.31
CA HIS A 3 -8.87 1.34 4.54
C HIS A 3 -8.44 1.92 3.20
N TRP A 4 -7.14 1.86 2.93
CA TRP A 4 -6.51 2.54 1.80
C TRP A 4 -5.93 1.54 0.82
N ILE A 5 -6.12 1.80 -0.47
CA ILE A 5 -5.34 1.18 -1.55
C ILE A 5 -4.34 2.21 -2.08
N ILE A 6 -3.09 1.78 -2.24
CA ILE A 6 -2.00 2.60 -2.79
C ILE A 6 -1.39 1.86 -3.97
N VAL A 7 -1.17 2.56 -5.06
CA VAL A 7 -0.67 1.98 -6.31
C VAL A 7 0.81 2.27 -6.46
N VAL A 8 1.63 1.23 -6.33
CA VAL A 8 3.10 1.32 -6.35
C VAL A 8 3.66 0.07 -7.02
N SER A 9 4.70 0.19 -7.85
CA SER A 9 5.36 -0.99 -8.43
C SER A 9 6.00 -1.88 -7.36
N LYS A 10 6.12 -3.18 -7.65
CA LYS A 10 6.60 -4.19 -6.69
C LYS A 10 8.00 -3.86 -6.16
N ASP A 11 8.93 -3.52 -7.05
CA ASP A 11 10.30 -3.12 -6.69
C ASP A 11 10.35 -1.93 -5.73
N HIS A 12 9.46 -0.96 -5.92
CA HIS A 12 9.43 0.25 -5.13
C HIS A 12 8.82 0.01 -3.74
N ILE A 13 7.74 -0.77 -3.64
CA ILE A 13 7.18 -1.12 -2.33
C ILE A 13 8.14 -1.98 -1.50
N GLY A 14 9.01 -2.79 -2.12
CA GLY A 14 10.06 -3.53 -1.40
C GLY A 14 10.95 -2.65 -0.52
N ARG A 15 11.21 -1.40 -0.93
CA ARG A 15 11.94 -0.41 -0.13
C ARG A 15 11.11 0.10 1.06
N GLY A 16 9.81 0.29 0.85
CA GLY A 16 8.86 0.70 1.89
C GLY A 16 8.73 -0.35 2.98
N ILE A 17 8.60 -1.63 2.59
CA ILE A 17 8.54 -2.77 3.53
C ILE A 17 9.81 -2.84 4.38
N SER A 18 10.98 -2.85 3.73
CA SER A 18 12.28 -2.90 4.41
C SER A 18 12.50 -1.72 5.35
N GLY A 19 11.97 -0.54 4.98
CA GLY A 19 12.11 0.69 5.76
C GLY A 19 10.97 0.99 6.74
N GLY A 20 9.91 0.20 6.77
CA GLY A 20 8.72 0.44 7.61
C GLY A 20 7.96 1.72 7.26
N PHE A 21 7.89 2.11 5.99
CA PHE A 21 7.22 3.33 5.55
C PHE A 21 6.43 3.14 4.26
N ILE A 22 5.49 4.04 4.04
CA ILE A 22 4.77 4.18 2.77
C ILE A 22 4.97 5.56 2.16
N GLN A 23 4.97 5.59 0.83
CA GLN A 23 5.05 6.79 0.00
C GLN A 23 3.98 6.68 -1.08
N ALA A 24 3.16 7.72 -1.26
CA ALA A 24 2.06 7.72 -2.22
C ALA A 24 2.16 8.90 -3.20
N ASN A 25 1.57 8.74 -4.38
CA ASN A 25 1.42 9.76 -5.43
C ASN A 25 2.70 10.60 -5.67
N HIS A 26 3.81 9.94 -6.00
CA HIS A 26 5.12 10.57 -6.23
C HIS A 26 5.70 11.30 -5.01
N GLY A 27 5.35 10.87 -3.79
CA GLY A 27 5.88 11.44 -2.56
C GLY A 27 5.17 12.71 -2.10
N LYS A 28 3.92 12.93 -2.54
CA LYS A 28 3.10 14.06 -2.12
C LYS A 28 2.63 13.89 -0.67
N LEU A 29 2.50 15.02 0.03
CA LEU A 29 2.01 15.09 1.41
C LEU A 29 0.50 14.81 1.53
N ALA A 30 -0.30 15.31 0.58
CA ALA A 30 -1.77 15.30 0.70
C ALA A 30 -2.40 13.91 0.92
N PRO A 31 -1.98 12.82 0.24
CA PRO A 31 -2.47 11.48 0.53
C PRO A 31 -2.17 11.02 1.96
N LEU A 32 -0.96 11.29 2.46
CA LEU A 32 -0.51 10.81 3.76
C LEU A 32 -1.21 11.51 4.93
N LYS A 33 -1.60 12.78 4.75
CA LYS A 33 -2.41 13.53 5.72
C LYS A 33 -3.83 12.98 5.92
N ARG A 34 -4.33 12.20 4.96
CA ARG A 34 -5.68 11.60 5.06
C ARG A 34 -5.70 10.33 5.90
N MET A 35 -4.55 9.72 6.11
CA MET A 35 -4.38 8.53 6.93
C MET A 35 -4.33 8.91 8.41
N GLU A 36 -4.81 8.02 9.26
CA GLU A 36 -4.71 8.14 10.73
C GLU A 36 -4.06 6.89 11.32
N VAL A 37 -3.56 6.96 12.56
CA VAL A 37 -3.00 5.80 13.25
C VAL A 37 -4.01 4.65 13.32
N GLY A 38 -3.54 3.44 13.02
CA GLY A 38 -4.36 2.24 12.98
C GLY A 38 -5.11 2.00 11.66
N ASP A 39 -5.16 2.98 10.75
CA ASP A 39 -5.70 2.78 9.41
C ASP A 39 -4.95 1.66 8.67
N TRP A 40 -5.68 0.91 7.87
CA TRP A 40 -5.11 -0.16 7.06
C TRP A 40 -4.71 0.34 5.69
N VAL A 41 -3.61 -0.21 5.18
CA VAL A 41 -3.07 0.07 3.85
C VAL A 41 -2.81 -1.26 3.15
N ALA A 42 -3.34 -1.40 1.93
CA ALA A 42 -2.94 -2.44 0.98
C ALA A 42 -2.26 -1.78 -0.23
N VAL A 43 -1.19 -2.40 -0.73
CA VAL A 43 -0.48 -1.94 -1.91
C VAL A 43 -0.85 -2.80 -3.08
N TYR A 44 -1.37 -2.17 -4.12
CA TYR A 44 -1.59 -2.78 -5.42
C TYR A 44 -0.43 -2.43 -6.36
N SER A 45 0.17 -3.45 -6.96
CA SER A 45 1.25 -3.31 -7.92
C SER A 45 0.77 -3.68 -9.31
N PRO A 46 0.56 -2.69 -10.21
CA PRO A 46 0.16 -2.97 -11.59
C PRO A 46 1.29 -3.65 -12.37
N LYS A 47 2.54 -3.42 -11.95
CA LYS A 47 3.76 -3.90 -12.62
C LYS A 47 4.88 -4.23 -11.65
N GLN A 48 5.82 -5.04 -12.14
CA GLN A 48 6.98 -5.49 -11.37
C GLN A 48 7.94 -4.34 -11.05
N LYS A 49 8.27 -3.52 -12.06
CA LYS A 49 9.27 -2.45 -11.95
C LYS A 49 8.70 -1.08 -12.30
N MET A 50 9.17 -0.02 -11.64
CA MET A 50 8.69 1.35 -11.87
C MET A 50 8.90 1.82 -13.32
N ASN A 51 10.04 1.50 -13.91
CA ASN A 51 10.36 1.86 -15.30
C ASN A 51 10.18 0.68 -16.28
N GLY A 52 9.59 -0.42 -15.81
CA GLY A 52 9.28 -1.59 -16.64
C GLY A 52 7.84 -1.55 -17.17
N ASN A 53 7.57 -2.48 -18.10
CA ASN A 53 6.25 -2.73 -18.67
C ASN A 53 5.70 -4.13 -18.32
N GLU A 54 6.45 -4.94 -17.58
CA GLU A 54 6.03 -6.27 -17.17
C GLU A 54 4.87 -6.17 -16.16
N PRO A 55 3.66 -6.64 -16.52
CA PRO A 55 2.50 -6.56 -15.64
C PRO A 55 2.67 -7.49 -14.44
N LEU A 56 2.10 -7.08 -13.31
CA LEU A 56 1.99 -7.92 -12.12
C LEU A 56 0.52 -8.02 -11.68
N GLN A 57 -0.15 -6.86 -11.62
CA GLN A 57 -1.57 -6.74 -11.29
C GLN A 57 -1.99 -7.52 -10.04
N ALA A 58 -1.22 -7.36 -8.96
CA ALA A 58 -1.44 -8.06 -7.70
C ALA A 58 -1.38 -7.10 -6.51
N PHE A 59 -2.04 -7.46 -5.41
CA PHE A 59 -1.74 -6.87 -4.11
C PHE A 59 -0.45 -7.49 -3.56
N THR A 60 0.48 -6.65 -3.13
CA THR A 60 1.88 -7.05 -2.85
C THR A 60 2.38 -6.68 -1.46
N ALA A 61 1.66 -5.81 -0.75
CA ALA A 61 1.97 -5.48 0.64
C ALA A 61 0.70 -5.10 1.39
N ILE A 62 0.67 -5.37 2.68
CA ILE A 62 -0.41 -4.96 3.57
C ILE A 62 0.14 -4.57 4.94
N GLY A 63 -0.41 -3.52 5.54
CA GLY A 63 0.09 -2.97 6.78
C GLY A 63 -0.89 -2.02 7.46
N GLN A 64 -0.50 -1.56 8.65
CA GLN A 64 -1.22 -0.53 9.40
C GLN A 64 -0.35 0.70 9.63
N VAL A 65 -0.96 1.87 9.55
CA VAL A 65 -0.32 3.14 9.88
C VAL A 65 0.09 3.12 11.36
N ARG A 66 1.38 3.32 11.61
CA ARG A 66 1.99 3.09 12.92
C ARG A 66 1.82 4.27 13.88
N ASP A 67 2.10 5.48 13.40
CA ASP A 67 2.17 6.69 14.21
C ASP A 67 1.68 7.91 13.41
N GLU A 68 1.65 9.06 14.09
CA GLU A 68 1.22 10.34 13.51
C GLU A 68 2.31 11.00 12.64
N ASP A 69 3.53 10.43 12.63
CA ASP A 69 4.68 11.05 11.99
C ASP A 69 4.57 10.99 10.47
N ILE A 70 4.53 12.17 9.84
CA ILE A 70 4.79 12.35 8.42
C ILE A 70 6.07 13.15 8.27
N TYR A 71 7.04 12.60 7.57
CA TYR A 71 8.37 13.18 7.46
C TYR A 71 8.90 13.10 6.04
N GLN A 72 9.87 13.95 5.74
CA GLN A 72 10.55 13.96 4.46
C GLN A 72 11.87 13.18 4.53
N LYS A 73 12.23 12.50 3.44
CA LYS A 73 13.54 11.85 3.31
C LYS A 73 14.15 12.19 1.97
N GLN A 74 15.30 12.85 1.97
CA GLN A 74 16.03 13.15 0.74
C GLN A 74 16.49 11.85 0.06
N MET A 75 16.12 11.69 -1.21
CA MET A 75 16.48 10.55 -2.05
C MET A 75 17.37 10.96 -3.23
N ALA A 76 17.26 12.21 -3.68
CA ALA A 76 18.13 12.86 -4.66
C ALA A 76 18.18 14.37 -4.36
N ILE A 77 18.96 15.13 -5.13
CA ILE A 77 19.12 16.59 -4.97
C ILE A 77 17.76 17.30 -5.01
N ASP A 78 16.92 16.86 -5.93
CA ASP A 78 15.64 17.42 -6.34
C ASP A 78 14.44 16.52 -5.96
N PHE A 79 14.68 15.46 -5.19
CA PHE A 79 13.64 14.53 -4.77
C PHE A 79 13.66 14.26 -3.26
N ILE A 80 12.72 14.89 -2.56
CA ILE A 80 12.55 14.79 -1.10
C ILE A 80 11.09 14.40 -0.77
N PRO A 81 10.72 13.12 -1.01
CA PRO A 81 9.35 12.66 -0.81
C PRO A 81 8.93 12.65 0.67
N TYR A 82 7.63 12.85 0.88
CA TYR A 82 6.98 12.59 2.16
C TYR A 82 6.74 11.09 2.36
N ARG A 83 6.93 10.64 3.60
CA ARG A 83 6.77 9.26 4.04
C ARG A 83 5.95 9.23 5.32
N ARG A 84 5.22 8.13 5.52
CA ARG A 84 4.51 7.83 6.77
C ARG A 84 4.85 6.42 7.22
N ASN A 85 4.98 6.20 8.51
CA ASN A 85 5.38 4.91 9.05
C ASN A 85 4.25 3.88 8.99
N VAL A 86 4.59 2.65 8.60
CA VAL A 86 3.66 1.53 8.46
C VAL A 86 4.27 0.27 9.05
N ASN A 87 3.50 -0.42 9.89
CA ASN A 87 3.78 -1.78 10.33
C ASN A 87 3.24 -2.75 9.28
N TYR A 88 4.12 -3.32 8.47
CA TYR A 88 3.75 -4.31 7.45
C TYR A 88 3.56 -5.69 8.07
N TYR A 89 2.69 -6.49 7.48
CA TYR A 89 2.49 -7.89 7.83
C TYR A 89 3.18 -8.80 6.81
N GLU A 90 3.54 -10.00 7.25
CA GLU A 90 3.87 -11.06 6.31
C GLU A 90 2.62 -11.42 5.49
N CYS A 91 2.76 -11.42 4.17
CA CYS A 91 1.66 -11.65 3.26
C CYS A 91 2.07 -12.36 1.97
N ALA A 92 1.12 -13.08 1.39
CA ALA A 92 1.18 -13.56 0.03
C ALA A 92 0.86 -12.46 -0.98
N GLU A 93 1.42 -12.57 -2.18
CA GLU A 93 0.99 -11.79 -3.34
C GLU A 93 -0.33 -12.34 -3.87
N VAL A 94 -1.33 -11.46 -4.04
CA VAL A 94 -2.67 -11.85 -4.45
C VAL A 94 -3.03 -11.20 -5.78
N PRO A 95 -3.11 -11.96 -6.88
CA PRO A 95 -3.59 -11.44 -8.16
C PRO A 95 -4.99 -10.84 -8.03
N ILE A 96 -5.23 -9.68 -8.66
CA ILE A 96 -6.54 -9.03 -8.57
C ILE A 96 -7.63 -9.75 -9.38
N ALA A 97 -7.25 -10.47 -10.44
CA ALA A 97 -8.20 -11.02 -11.41
C ALA A 97 -9.34 -11.85 -10.78
N PRO A 98 -9.10 -12.80 -9.85
CA PRO A 98 -10.16 -13.56 -9.20
C PRO A 98 -11.03 -12.76 -8.22
N MET A 99 -10.61 -11.54 -7.90
CA MET A 99 -11.27 -10.65 -6.94
C MET A 99 -12.15 -9.59 -7.59
N ILE A 100 -11.97 -9.30 -8.88
CA ILE A 100 -12.67 -8.19 -9.58
C ILE A 100 -14.18 -8.24 -9.36
N GLU A 101 -14.78 -9.42 -9.52
CA GLU A 101 -16.22 -9.62 -9.35
C GLU A 101 -16.69 -9.47 -7.89
N LYS A 102 -15.79 -9.65 -6.92
CA LYS A 102 -16.11 -9.69 -5.49
C LYS A 102 -15.90 -8.34 -4.79
N LEU A 103 -15.22 -7.39 -5.43
CA LEU A 103 -14.87 -6.10 -4.84
C LEU A 103 -15.89 -5.04 -5.26
N ASP A 104 -16.63 -4.51 -4.29
CA ASP A 104 -17.76 -3.60 -4.50
C ASP A 104 -17.30 -2.20 -4.95
N PHE A 105 -16.09 -1.78 -4.54
CA PHE A 105 -15.48 -0.51 -5.00
C PHE A 105 -15.21 -0.51 -6.51
N ILE A 106 -15.14 -1.69 -7.15
CA ILE A 106 -15.00 -1.84 -8.61
C ILE A 106 -16.41 -1.86 -9.21
N THR A 107 -16.95 -0.69 -9.51
CA THR A 107 -18.32 -0.53 -10.01
C THR A 107 -18.49 -0.98 -11.46
N ASN A 108 -17.47 -0.77 -12.31
CA ASN A 108 -17.46 -1.24 -13.69
C ASN A 108 -16.41 -2.36 -13.87
N LYS A 109 -16.86 -3.61 -13.89
CA LYS A 109 -16.00 -4.80 -14.01
C LYS A 109 -15.23 -4.87 -15.33
N LYS A 110 -15.80 -4.34 -16.41
CA LYS A 110 -15.14 -4.25 -17.73
C LYS A 110 -14.01 -3.22 -17.73
N ALA A 111 -14.10 -2.20 -16.88
CA ALA A 111 -13.10 -1.15 -16.71
C ALA A 111 -12.49 -1.15 -15.30
N TRP A 112 -12.19 -2.35 -14.77
CA TRP A 112 -11.80 -2.56 -13.37
C TRP A 112 -10.56 -1.75 -12.93
N GLY A 113 -9.67 -1.44 -13.88
CA GLY A 113 -8.44 -0.67 -13.64
C GLY A 113 -8.68 0.81 -13.31
N TYR A 114 -9.90 1.33 -13.51
CA TYR A 114 -10.18 2.76 -13.42
C TYR A 114 -9.83 3.36 -12.04
N ASN A 115 -10.17 2.70 -10.94
CA ASN A 115 -9.89 3.24 -9.60
C ASN A 115 -8.39 3.31 -9.31
N PHE A 116 -7.60 2.39 -9.87
CA PHE A 116 -6.15 2.33 -9.64
C PHE A 116 -5.39 3.48 -10.30
N ARG A 117 -5.99 4.18 -11.27
CA ARG A 117 -5.36 5.35 -11.92
C ARG A 117 -5.11 6.52 -10.95
N PHE A 118 -5.80 6.57 -9.82
CA PHE A 118 -5.68 7.65 -8.84
C PHE A 118 -4.44 7.55 -7.95
N GLY A 119 -3.74 6.40 -7.96
CA GLY A 119 -2.53 6.20 -7.15
C GLY A 119 -2.79 5.95 -5.66
N PHE A 120 -3.88 6.50 -5.13
CA PHE A 120 -4.26 6.45 -3.73
C PHE A 120 -5.77 6.66 -3.59
N PHE A 121 -6.48 5.75 -2.94
CA PHE A 121 -7.91 5.89 -2.70
C PHE A 121 -8.38 5.07 -1.50
N GLU A 122 -9.50 5.48 -0.91
CA GLU A 122 -10.18 4.77 0.17
C GLU A 122 -11.09 3.69 -0.41
N VAL A 123 -11.25 2.57 0.31
CA VAL A 123 -12.18 1.49 -0.03
C VAL A 123 -13.07 1.11 1.15
N PRO A 124 -14.26 0.53 0.90
CA PRO A 124 -15.11 -0.01 1.95
C PRO A 124 -14.38 -1.08 2.77
N GLY A 125 -14.61 -1.10 4.09
CA GLY A 125 -13.98 -2.08 4.98
C GLY A 125 -14.30 -3.54 4.63
N ALA A 126 -15.51 -3.80 4.09
CA ALA A 126 -15.91 -5.12 3.63
C ALA A 126 -15.02 -5.63 2.47
N ASP A 127 -14.68 -4.75 1.53
CA ASP A 127 -13.76 -5.09 0.43
C ASP A 127 -12.34 -5.27 0.91
N PHE A 128 -11.88 -4.39 1.80
CA PHE A 128 -10.55 -4.52 2.37
C PHE A 128 -10.39 -5.84 3.15
N LYS A 129 -11.43 -6.27 3.88
CA LYS A 129 -11.45 -7.57 4.56
C LYS A 129 -11.24 -8.73 3.58
N LYS A 130 -11.95 -8.73 2.44
CA LYS A 130 -11.78 -9.75 1.39
C LYS A 130 -10.35 -9.78 0.86
N ILE A 131 -9.73 -8.62 0.65
CA ILE A 131 -8.31 -8.52 0.23
C ILE A 131 -7.39 -9.07 1.32
N LYS A 132 -7.54 -8.55 2.55
CA LYS A 132 -6.72 -8.92 3.71
C LYS A 132 -6.71 -10.42 3.98
N GLU A 133 -7.87 -11.08 3.88
CA GLU A 133 -8.00 -12.53 4.10
C GLU A 133 -7.26 -13.38 3.08
N GLN A 134 -7.09 -12.88 1.85
CA GLN A 134 -6.30 -13.56 0.83
C GLN A 134 -4.79 -13.29 1.01
N MET A 135 -4.43 -12.17 1.62
CA MET A 135 -3.04 -11.71 1.74
C MET A 135 -2.34 -12.21 3.00
N ILE A 136 -2.91 -12.00 4.19
CA ILE A 136 -2.16 -12.14 5.44
C ILE A 136 -1.88 -13.62 5.75
N THR A 137 -0.60 -13.94 5.96
CA THR A 137 -0.14 -15.28 6.36
C THR A 137 0.27 -15.33 7.84
N ALA A 138 0.65 -14.20 8.45
CA ALA A 138 1.01 -14.10 9.86
C ALA A 138 0.11 -13.13 10.65
N LYS A 139 -0.26 -13.48 11.88
CA LYS A 139 -1.15 -12.66 12.72
C LYS A 139 -0.50 -11.41 13.31
N GLN A 140 0.83 -11.33 13.31
CA GLN A 140 1.62 -10.23 13.87
C GLN A 140 2.37 -9.47 12.76
N PRO A 141 2.62 -8.16 12.93
CA PRO A 141 3.41 -7.41 11.97
C PRO A 141 4.88 -7.85 11.98
N LEU A 142 5.56 -7.63 10.85
CA LEU A 142 6.99 -7.84 10.69
C LEU A 142 7.76 -6.94 11.66
N LEU A 143 8.67 -7.56 12.43
CA LEU A 143 9.68 -6.83 13.18
C LEU A 143 10.76 -6.35 12.21
N ASN A 144 10.71 -5.08 11.82
CA ASN A 144 11.79 -4.45 11.06
C ASN A 144 12.55 -3.48 11.97
N LYS A 145 13.75 -3.04 11.51
CA LYS A 145 14.56 -2.09 12.29
C LYS A 145 13.79 -0.82 12.66
N ALA A 146 12.82 -0.39 11.84
CA ALA A 146 11.99 0.76 12.17
C ALA A 146 11.00 0.47 13.30
N THR A 147 10.53 -0.78 13.46
CA THR A 147 9.64 -1.21 14.55
C THR A 147 10.38 -1.37 15.89
N LEU A 148 11.68 -1.69 15.86
CA LEU A 148 12.47 -2.03 17.06
C LEU A 148 13.02 -0.82 17.84
N TRP A 149 13.01 0.39 17.29
CA TRP A 149 13.65 1.57 17.90
C TRP A 149 12.68 2.47 18.70
N LYS A 150 11.42 2.03 18.89
CA LYS A 150 10.40 2.76 19.67
C LYS A 150 9.84 1.96 20.86
N ASN A 151 10.44 0.81 21.21
CA ASN A 151 10.11 0.03 22.41
C ASN A 151 11.21 0.15 23.45
#